data_AF-A0AA37HPI5-F1
#
_entry.id   AF-A0AA37HPI5-F1
#
_cell.length_a   1.000
_cell.length_b   1.000
_cell.length_c   1.000
_cell.angle_alpha   90.00
_cell.angle_beta   90.00
_cell.angle_gamma   90.00
#
_symmetry.space_group_name_H-M   'P 1'
#
loop_
_entity.id
_entity.type
_entity.pdbx_description
1 polymer ?
#
loop_
_entity_poly.entity_id
_entity_poly.type
_entity_poly.pdbx_seq_one_letter_code
_entity_poly.pdbx_strand_id
1 'polypeptide(L)'
;MGPIAEAVLGCEIVLGARADLVFPAHRLDAANSKRFDPTTVRAGEDEPIRDDFAACVVYLIELGLDEARPTIDGIAGRLGLSRRTLQRRLEGAGTRYVDLQRGVL
;
A
#
# COMPACT_ATOMS: atom_id res chain seq x y z
N MET A 1 9.49 -5.79 28.48
CA MET A 1 8.93 -4.91 27.42
C MET A 1 8.39 -5.81 26.32
N GLY A 2 7.10 -6.12 26.38
CA GLY A 2 6.37 -7.05 25.50
C GLY A 2 5.19 -7.57 26.33
N PRO A 3 3.92 -7.23 25.97
CA PRO A 3 3.25 -7.82 24.81
C PRO A 3 2.19 -6.89 24.16
N ILE A 4 2.55 -5.68 23.73
CA ILE A 4 1.56 -4.78 23.10
C ILE A 4 1.05 -5.38 21.78
N ALA A 5 1.92 -6.05 21.01
CA ALA A 5 1.57 -6.53 19.68
C ALA A 5 0.55 -7.69 19.71
N GLU A 6 0.77 -8.72 20.52
CA GLU A 6 -0.14 -9.87 20.63
C GLU A 6 -1.50 -9.47 21.22
N ALA A 7 -1.49 -8.58 22.22
CA ALA A 7 -2.72 -8.05 22.80
C ALA A 7 -3.54 -7.22 21.80
N VAL A 8 -2.88 -6.48 20.91
CA VAL A 8 -3.54 -5.69 19.85
C VAL A 8 -4.06 -6.58 18.73
N LEU A 9 -3.30 -7.61 18.32
CA LEU A 9 -3.68 -8.48 17.21
C LEU A 9 -4.61 -9.64 17.62
N GLY A 10 -4.67 -9.97 18.91
CA GLY A 10 -5.47 -11.08 19.42
C GLY A 10 -5.00 -12.45 18.94
N CYS A 11 -3.74 -12.56 18.52
CA CYS A 11 -3.13 -13.79 18.05
C CYS A 11 -1.70 -13.94 18.55
N GLU A 12 -1.19 -15.17 18.49
CA GLU A 12 0.22 -15.47 18.78
C GLU A 12 1.12 -14.88 17.70
N ILE A 13 2.25 -14.32 18.11
CA ILE A 13 3.25 -13.76 17.19
C ILE A 13 4.56 -14.51 17.36
N VAL A 14 5.08 -15.05 16.26
CA VAL A 14 6.41 -15.66 16.21
C VAL A 14 7.36 -14.78 15.40
N LEU A 15 8.52 -14.46 15.97
CA LEU A 15 9.55 -13.68 15.28
C LEU A 15 10.38 -14.61 14.38
N GLY A 16 10.48 -14.24 13.10
CA GLY A 16 11.26 -14.96 12.10
C GLY A 16 11.88 -14.02 11.08
N ALA A 17 12.67 -14.58 10.15
CA ALA A 17 13.29 -13.80 9.08
C ALA A 17 12.28 -13.28 8.03
N ARG A 18 11.03 -13.75 8.07
CA ARG A 18 9.93 -13.37 7.18
C ARG A 18 8.68 -13.05 7.99
N ALA A 19 7.84 -12.17 7.43
CA ALA A 19 6.53 -11.86 7.96
C ALA A 19 5.49 -12.68 7.18
N ASP A 20 4.85 -13.63 7.85
CA ASP A 20 3.84 -14.52 7.27
C ASP A 20 2.52 -14.43 8.06
N LEU A 21 1.39 -14.61 7.37
CA LEU A 21 0.06 -14.71 7.97
C LEU A 21 -0.48 -16.13 7.76
N VAL A 22 -0.84 -16.81 8.85
CA VAL A 22 -1.33 -18.19 8.81
C VAL A 22 -2.82 -18.21 9.08
N PHE A 23 -3.60 -18.72 8.13
CA PHE A 23 -5.04 -18.92 8.27
C PHE A 23 -5.37 -20.42 8.23
N PRO A 24 -6.28 -20.91 9.09
CA PRO A 24 -6.80 -22.26 8.95
C PRO A 24 -7.48 -22.45 7.59
N ALA A 25 -7.22 -23.58 6.92
CA ALA A 25 -7.72 -23.81 5.55
C ALA A 25 -9.24 -23.62 5.41
N HIS A 26 -10.03 -24.06 6.40
CA HIS A 26 -11.49 -23.92 6.40
C HIS A 26 -11.99 -22.46 6.43
N ARG A 27 -11.12 -21.49 6.73
CA ARG A 27 -11.44 -20.05 6.66
C ARG A 27 -11.38 -19.50 5.25
N LEU A 28 -10.69 -20.18 4.32
CA LEU A 28 -10.67 -19.78 2.91
C LEU A 28 -12.03 -20.04 2.25
N ASP A 29 -12.75 -21.06 2.71
CA ASP A 29 -14.08 -21.41 2.22
C ASP A 29 -15.21 -20.61 2.90
N ALA A 30 -14.88 -19.84 3.95
CA ALA A 30 -15.86 -19.06 4.67
C ALA A 30 -16.38 -17.91 3.79
N ALA A 31 -17.70 -17.79 3.69
CA ALA A 31 -18.32 -16.65 3.04
C ALA A 31 -17.93 -15.36 3.77
N ASN A 32 -17.32 -14.42 3.06
CA ASN A 32 -17.00 -13.10 3.61
C ASN A 32 -18.31 -12.36 3.92
N SER A 33 -18.58 -12.08 5.20
CA SER A 33 -19.83 -11.47 5.66
C SER A 33 -20.07 -10.07 5.09
N LYS A 34 -19.00 -9.36 4.71
CA LYS A 34 -19.06 -8.14 3.91
C LYS A 34 -18.54 -8.45 2.52
N ARG A 35 -19.19 -9.39 1.84
CA ARG A 35 -18.85 -9.77 0.47
C ARG A 35 -18.83 -8.48 -0.34
N PHE A 36 -17.62 -8.11 -0.75
CA PHE A 36 -17.40 -6.98 -1.63
C PHE A 36 -18.27 -7.19 -2.86
N ASP A 37 -19.14 -6.23 -3.18
CA ASP A 37 -19.90 -6.26 -4.42
C ASP A 37 -19.02 -5.67 -5.53
N PRO A 38 -18.47 -6.51 -6.43
CA PRO A 38 -17.59 -6.05 -7.49
C PRO A 38 -18.28 -5.13 -8.49
N THR A 39 -19.60 -4.99 -8.44
CA THR A 39 -20.36 -4.08 -9.30
C THR A 39 -20.53 -2.68 -8.71
N THR A 40 -20.30 -2.50 -7.40
CA THR A 40 -20.45 -1.20 -6.71
C THR A 40 -19.20 -0.32 -6.73
N VAL A 41 -18.06 -0.88 -7.14
CA VAL A 41 -16.82 -0.14 -7.35
C VAL A 41 -16.62 -0.09 -8.86
N ARG A 42 -16.36 1.10 -9.42
CA ARG A 42 -15.77 1.19 -10.76
C ARG A 42 -14.60 0.24 -10.74
N ALA A 43 -14.67 -0.86 -11.51
CA ALA A 43 -13.66 -1.89 -11.54
C ALA A 43 -12.30 -1.24 -11.34
N GLY A 44 -11.65 -1.49 -10.19
CA GLY A 44 -10.20 -1.54 -10.22
C GLY A 44 -9.99 -2.59 -11.29
N GLU A 45 -9.60 -2.13 -12.48
CA GLU A 45 -9.47 -2.96 -13.65
C GLU A 45 -8.69 -4.22 -13.22
N ASP A 46 -8.89 -5.37 -13.88
CA ASP A 46 -7.99 -6.53 -13.82
C ASP A 46 -6.61 -6.14 -14.40
N GLU A 47 -6.11 -4.99 -13.97
CA GLU A 47 -4.83 -4.45 -14.27
C GLU A 47 -3.87 -5.35 -13.51
N PRO A 48 -2.96 -6.07 -14.19
CA PRO A 48 -1.88 -6.73 -13.50
C PRO A 48 -1.24 -5.70 -12.56
N ILE A 49 -0.75 -6.13 -11.39
CA ILE A 49 0.04 -5.24 -10.52
C ILE A 49 1.15 -4.69 -11.41
N ARG A 50 0.93 -3.48 -11.96
CA ARG A 50 1.87 -2.89 -12.90
C ARG A 50 3.10 -2.68 -12.03
N ASP A 51 4.22 -3.23 -12.45
CA ASP A 51 5.53 -2.95 -11.85
C ASP A 51 5.97 -1.50 -12.15
N ASP A 52 5.00 -0.64 -12.46
CA ASP A 52 5.15 0.79 -12.67
C ASP A 52 5.11 1.48 -11.32
N PHE A 53 6.31 1.61 -10.76
CA PHE A 53 6.55 2.35 -9.54
C PHE A 53 6.01 3.79 -9.60
N ALA A 54 5.99 4.44 -10.77
CA ALA A 54 5.44 5.79 -10.90
C ALA A 54 3.91 5.80 -10.77
N ALA A 55 3.22 4.83 -11.38
CA ALA A 55 1.77 4.64 -11.20
C ALA A 55 1.40 4.38 -9.73
N CYS A 56 2.20 3.57 -9.03
CA CYS A 56 2.01 3.34 -7.59
C CYS A 56 2.14 4.64 -6.77
N VAL A 57 3.14 5.48 -7.09
CA VAL A 57 3.32 6.78 -6.44
C VAL A 57 2.15 7.73 -6.72
N VAL A 58 1.60 7.73 -7.94
CA VAL A 58 0.39 8.51 -8.31
C VAL A 58 -0.80 8.09 -7.45
N TYR A 59 -1.06 6.79 -7.33
CA TYR A 59 -2.17 6.29 -6.50
C TYR A 59 -2.03 6.69 -5.03
N LEU A 60 -0.80 6.69 -4.50
CA LEU A 60 -0.56 7.14 -3.13
C LEU A 60 -0.71 8.66 -2.95
N ILE A 61 -0.42 9.45 -3.99
CA ILE A 61 -0.71 10.89 -4.00
C ILE A 61 -2.21 11.09 -3.98
N GLU A 62 -2.97 10.40 -4.85
CA GLU A 62 -4.44 10.44 -4.90
C GLU A 62 -5.07 10.07 -3.56
N LEU A 63 -4.67 8.94 -2.97
CA LEU A 63 -5.14 8.51 -1.66
C LEU A 63 -4.76 9.50 -0.54
N GLY A 64 -3.60 10.17 -0.68
CA GLY A 64 -3.17 11.20 0.26
C GLY A 64 -4.04 12.45 0.23
N LEU A 65 -4.63 12.79 -0.93
CA LEU A 65 -5.49 13.99 -1.05
C LEU A 65 -6.67 13.97 -0.10
N ASP A 66 -7.21 12.79 0.20
CA ASP A 66 -8.34 12.62 1.13
C ASP A 66 -7.95 12.87 2.60
N GLU A 67 -6.66 12.74 2.95
CA GLU A 67 -6.20 12.74 4.34
C GLU A 67 -5.31 13.95 4.71
N ALA A 68 -4.53 14.49 3.77
CA ALA A 68 -3.74 15.74 3.88
C ALA A 68 -2.93 15.98 2.60
N ARG A 69 -2.59 17.24 2.27
CA ARG A 69 -1.77 17.57 1.09
C ARG A 69 -0.51 16.66 1.00
N PRO A 70 -0.42 15.76 0.01
CA PRO A 70 0.60 14.71 -0.01
C PRO A 70 2.00 15.31 -0.20
N THR A 71 2.90 14.96 0.72
CA THR A 71 4.31 15.36 0.67
C THR A 71 5.18 14.19 0.24
N ILE A 72 6.27 14.49 -0.47
CA ILE A 72 7.21 13.45 -0.92
C ILE A 72 7.78 12.61 0.24
N ASP A 73 7.97 13.22 1.42
CA ASP A 73 8.45 12.49 2.61
C ASP A 73 7.35 11.58 3.17
N GLY A 74 6.08 12.01 3.13
CA GLY A 74 4.93 11.18 3.51
C GLY A 74 4.76 9.97 2.59
N ILE A 75 4.88 10.18 1.27
CA ILE A 75 4.81 9.09 0.29
C ILE A 75 6.02 8.14 0.44
N ALA A 76 7.22 8.67 0.64
CA ALA A 76 8.41 7.86 0.90
C ALA A 76 8.25 7.00 2.17
N GLY A 77 7.70 7.58 3.24
CA GLY A 77 7.39 6.87 4.48
C GLY A 77 6.39 5.73 4.29
N ARG A 78 5.31 5.95 3.53
CA ARG A 78 4.31 4.92 3.20
C ARG A 78 4.91 3.75 2.40
N LEU A 79 5.92 4.02 1.57
CA LEU A 79 6.63 3.02 0.78
C LEU A 79 7.81 2.35 1.53
N GLY A 80 8.10 2.76 2.77
CA GLY A 80 9.28 2.27 3.50
C GLY A 80 10.61 2.69 2.87
N LEU A 81 10.63 3.78 2.10
CA LEU A 81 11.80 4.29 1.39
C LEU A 81 12.30 5.59 1.99
N SER A 82 13.60 5.87 1.83
CA SER A 82 14.09 7.23 2.01
C SER A 82 13.68 8.12 0.82
N ARG A 83 13.52 9.43 1.06
CA ARG A 83 13.24 10.43 0.02
C ARG A 83 14.19 10.30 -1.18
N ARG A 84 15.49 10.15 -0.92
CA ARG A 84 16.53 9.97 -1.96
C ARG A 84 16.30 8.72 -2.80
N THR A 85 15.85 7.62 -2.17
CA THR A 85 15.58 6.36 -2.88
C THR A 85 14.34 6.47 -3.75
N LEU A 86 13.30 7.13 -3.24
CA LEU A 86 12.09 7.45 -3.99
C LEU A 86 12.43 8.30 -5.23
N GLN A 87 13.16 9.40 -5.04
CA GLN A 87 13.57 10.29 -6.13
C GLN A 87 14.40 9.55 -7.19
N ARG A 88 15.41 8.78 -6.78
CA ARG A 88 16.25 8.01 -7.71
C ARG A 88 15.43 6.98 -8.52
N ARG A 89 14.45 6.32 -7.90
CA ARG A 89 13.58 5.35 -8.59
C ARG A 89 12.67 6.04 -9.60
N LEU A 90 12.11 7.20 -9.24
CA LEU A 90 11.30 8.01 -10.17
C LEU A 90 12.15 8.51 -11.34
N GLU A 91 13.35 9.00 -11.08
CA GLU A 91 14.29 9.42 -12.13
C GLU A 91 14.67 8.25 -13.05
N GLY A 92 14.89 7.05 -12.49
CA GLY A 92 15.13 5.83 -13.27
C GLY A 92 13.93 5.43 -14.15
N ALA A 93 12.72 5.81 -13.76
CA ALA A 93 11.50 5.67 -14.55
C ALA A 93 11.24 6.88 -15.48
N GLY A 94 12.16 7.85 -15.55
CA GLY A 94 12.05 9.02 -16.41
C GLY A 94 11.09 10.11 -15.92
N THR A 95 10.71 10.10 -14.64
CA THR A 95 9.76 11.06 -14.06
C THR A 95 10.28 11.70 -12.77
N ARG A 96 9.60 12.72 -12.25
CA ARG A 96 9.88 13.32 -10.94
C ARG A 96 8.59 13.45 -10.15
N TYR A 97 8.73 13.46 -8.82
CA TYR A 97 7.59 13.61 -7.91
C TYR A 97 6.74 14.85 -8.23
N VAL A 98 7.36 15.98 -8.58
CA VAL A 98 6.65 17.22 -8.92
C VAL A 98 5.81 17.08 -10.20
N ASP A 99 6.29 16.30 -11.16
CA ASP A 99 5.59 16.06 -12.42
C ASP A 99 4.36 15.18 -12.18
N LEU A 100 4.49 14.14 -11.36
CA LEU A 100 3.38 13.29 -10.92
C LEU A 100 2.37 14.09 -10.08
N GLN A 101 2.84 14.89 -9.12
CA GLN A 101 1.99 15.70 -8.26
C GLN A 101 1.17 16.72 -9.05
N ARG A 102 1.75 17.33 -10.10
CA ARG A 102 1.03 18.25 -11.00
C ARG A 102 0.05 17.53 -11.94
N GLY A 103 0.30 16.26 -12.25
CA GLY A 103 -0.64 15.46 -13.04
C GLY A 103 -1.94 15.14 -12.29
N VAL A 104 -1.90 15.17 -10.95
CA VAL A 104 -3.02 14.82 -10.07
C VAL A 104 -3.71 16.07 -9.46
N LEU A 105 -2.96 17.13 -9.15
CA LEU A 105 -3.45 18.40 -8.58
C LEU A 105 -3.76 19.46 -9.65
#